data_AF-A0A1J4MDS5-F1
#
_entry.id   AF-A0A1J4MDS5-F1
#
_cell.length_a   1.000
_cell.length_b   1.000
_cell.length_c   1.000
_cell.angle_alpha   90.00
_cell.angle_beta   90.00
_cell.angle_gamma   90.00
#
_symmetry.space_group_name_H-M   'P 1'
#
loop_
_entity.id
_entity.type
_entity.pdbx_description
1 polymer ?
#
loop_
_entity_poly.entity_id
_entity_poly.type
_entity_poly.pdbx_seq_one_letter_code
_entity_poly.pdbx_strand_id
1 'polypeptide(L)'
;MVLQRMRATSYLRRTVSDPFSRRRTTMPYTLGLGNQPKDLYKKLVMTGNSLSIIEDEPIPVFTFQSDIFAIFEILTSQFNILLIFVPFGILSYYLNWGPLATFWLNFIALIPLANILGILTEELALHTGEVIGGLLNATFGNAVEMILTVQGIRAGLFTVVQGTLLGSILSNLLLILGMAFFAGGLFHHVQKFNEKGASFSTSLLMLSCMAITIPTIVAQVHQSQYSTLMISRLTALLLSFTYVLFLFFQLYTHINLFREEDLSVFDGNSFYGRRIECPSISWQIGVILILISTTLISLLSEYLVESISGFVCEWGFSENFIGVILLPLVGNAAEHMTAVSVAIKNKVDLTMGVAVGSSTQIALFVVPFSVLAGWVLGQPMTLSFTPVSAMILMLANLIVIGIVQDGESNWFEGSLLIISYCIVAVVYWYV
;
A
#
# COMPACT_ATOMS: atom_id res chain seq x y z
N MET A 1 -7.83 -39.33 41.26
CA MET A 1 -7.95 -39.98 39.94
C MET A 1 -7.06 -39.17 38.99
N VAL A 2 -5.73 -39.27 39.08
CA VAL A 2 -4.82 -40.32 38.58
C VAL A 2 -4.72 -40.34 37.05
N LEU A 3 -3.46 -40.29 36.58
CA LEU A 3 -2.85 -40.40 35.24
C LEU A 3 -2.69 -39.07 34.46
N GLN A 4 -1.50 -38.43 34.37
CA GLN A 4 -0.18 -38.82 33.79
C GLN A 4 -0.28 -39.19 32.29
N ARG A 5 0.54 -38.66 31.35
CA ARG A 5 2.02 -38.61 31.26
C ARG A 5 2.46 -37.46 30.31
N MET A 6 3.51 -36.66 30.58
CA MET A 6 4.97 -36.91 30.39
C MET A 6 5.33 -37.34 28.94
N ARG A 7 6.28 -36.76 28.16
CA ARG A 7 7.58 -36.05 28.36
C ARG A 7 7.92 -35.28 27.05
N ALA A 8 8.48 -34.07 27.07
CA ALA A 8 9.90 -33.68 27.26
C ALA A 8 10.84 -34.17 26.12
N THR A 9 11.17 -33.28 25.17
CA THR A 9 12.43 -32.48 25.03
C THR A 9 13.64 -33.22 24.42
N SER A 10 14.16 -32.68 23.30
CA SER A 10 15.54 -32.20 23.09
C SER A 10 15.81 -32.04 21.58
N TYR A 11 15.94 -30.81 21.07
CA TYR A 11 17.22 -30.09 20.81
C TYR A 11 18.17 -30.82 19.86
N LEU A 12 18.26 -30.37 18.59
CA LEU A 12 19.48 -29.74 18.06
C LEU A 12 19.28 -29.16 16.64
N ARG A 13 20.08 -28.13 16.40
CA ARG A 13 20.08 -27.09 15.37
C ARG A 13 20.78 -27.57 14.09
N ARG A 14 20.33 -27.04 12.94
CA ARG A 14 21.14 -26.52 11.79
C ARG A 14 22.11 -27.51 11.11
N THR A 15 22.05 -27.77 9.81
CA THR A 15 22.40 -26.81 8.74
C THR A 15 22.43 -27.53 7.37
N VAL A 16 22.45 -26.71 6.32
CA VAL A 16 23.02 -26.93 4.97
C VAL A 16 22.11 -27.55 3.90
N SER A 17 21.75 -26.68 2.97
CA SER A 17 21.43 -26.87 1.56
C SER A 17 22.17 -28.02 0.87
N ASP A 18 21.47 -28.82 0.08
CA ASP A 18 22.10 -29.62 -0.97
C ASP A 18 21.33 -29.46 -2.29
N PRO A 19 21.72 -28.51 -3.18
CA PRO A 19 21.32 -28.54 -4.57
C PRO A 19 22.20 -29.59 -5.26
N PHE A 20 21.62 -30.45 -6.10
CA PHE A 20 22.26 -31.57 -6.81
C PHE A 20 22.29 -32.93 -6.09
N SER A 21 21.14 -33.61 -6.05
CA SER A 21 21.15 -35.08 -6.13
C SER A 21 20.49 -35.55 -7.44
N ARG A 22 21.33 -35.75 -8.46
CA ARG A 22 21.00 -36.57 -9.64
C ARG A 22 20.78 -38.00 -9.18
N ARG A 23 19.55 -38.51 -9.25
CA ARG A 23 19.31 -39.97 -9.38
C ARG A 23 18.62 -40.24 -10.71
N ARG A 24 19.38 -40.88 -11.59
CA ARG A 24 18.93 -41.53 -12.81
C ARG A 24 18.03 -42.71 -12.44
N THR A 25 16.81 -42.70 -12.92
CA THR A 25 16.06 -43.94 -13.22
C THR A 25 15.88 -43.99 -14.74
N THR A 26 16.49 -45.02 -15.32
CA THR A 26 16.48 -45.36 -16.73
C THR A 26 15.09 -45.81 -17.16
N MET A 27 14.44 -45.06 -18.05
CA MET A 27 13.35 -45.56 -18.90
C MET A 27 13.94 -45.93 -20.26
N PRO A 28 13.55 -47.07 -20.86
CA PRO A 28 14.01 -47.42 -22.21
C PRO A 28 13.30 -46.56 -23.24
N TYR A 29 14.09 -45.83 -24.03
CA TYR A 29 13.64 -45.15 -25.23
C TYR A 29 13.30 -46.16 -26.33
N THR A 30 12.13 -46.00 -26.95
CA THR A 30 11.95 -46.29 -28.38
C THR A 30 11.64 -44.97 -29.08
N LEU A 31 12.52 -44.59 -30.01
CA LEU A 31 12.41 -43.39 -30.84
C LEU A 31 11.31 -43.56 -31.89
N GLY A 32 10.45 -42.55 -32.00
CA GLY A 32 9.72 -42.22 -33.22
C GLY A 32 9.90 -40.73 -33.48
N LEU A 33 10.69 -40.39 -34.51
CA LEU A 33 10.96 -39.03 -34.97
C LEU A 33 9.68 -38.37 -35.50
N GLY A 34 9.42 -37.13 -35.09
CA GLY A 34 8.42 -36.26 -35.70
C GLY A 34 8.23 -34.96 -34.93
N ASN A 35 8.61 -33.83 -35.54
CA ASN A 35 8.39 -32.45 -35.08
C ASN A 35 7.08 -32.23 -34.30
N GLN A 36 7.14 -31.75 -33.04
CA GLN A 36 5.97 -31.22 -32.32
C GLN A 36 6.38 -30.13 -31.30
N PRO A 37 5.65 -28.99 -31.19
CA PRO A 37 5.95 -27.89 -30.28
C PRO A 37 5.32 -28.04 -28.87
N LYS A 38 6.08 -27.58 -27.86
CA LYS A 38 5.73 -26.86 -26.60
C LYS A 38 4.46 -27.10 -25.76
N ASP A 39 3.59 -28.08 -25.98
CA ASP A 39 2.38 -28.24 -25.15
C ASP A 39 2.56 -29.25 -23.99
N LEU A 40 3.26 -28.83 -22.92
CA LEU A 40 3.26 -29.55 -21.62
C LEU A 40 1.85 -29.59 -21.00
N TYR A 41 1.03 -28.56 -21.30
CA TYR A 41 -0.36 -28.41 -20.87
C TYR A 41 -1.27 -29.54 -21.37
N LYS A 42 -1.17 -29.94 -22.65
CA LYS A 42 -1.96 -31.05 -23.21
C LYS A 42 -1.63 -32.41 -22.61
N LYS A 43 -0.38 -32.63 -22.20
CA LYS A 43 0.04 -33.89 -21.57
C LYS A 43 -0.50 -34.05 -20.15
N LEU A 44 -0.66 -32.96 -19.41
CA LEU A 44 -1.26 -32.97 -18.08
C LEU A 44 -2.77 -33.25 -18.13
N VAL A 45 -3.46 -32.73 -19.15
CA VAL A 45 -4.92 -32.92 -19.33
C VAL A 45 -5.30 -34.36 -19.72
N MET A 46 -4.45 -35.09 -20.46
CA MET A 46 -4.78 -36.45 -20.93
C MET A 46 -4.48 -37.58 -19.92
N THR A 47 -3.85 -37.27 -18.78
CA THR A 47 -3.62 -38.27 -17.74
C THR A 47 -4.83 -38.31 -16.83
N GLY A 48 -5.86 -39.04 -17.28
CA GLY A 48 -7.16 -39.12 -16.63
C GLY A 48 -7.08 -39.56 -15.17
N ASN A 49 -7.47 -38.66 -14.27
CA ASN A 49 -8.32 -38.93 -13.13
C ASN A 49 -8.93 -37.61 -12.63
N SER A 50 -10.26 -37.54 -12.70
CA SER A 50 -11.17 -36.52 -12.15
C SER A 50 -10.86 -35.05 -12.48
N LEU A 51 -11.16 -34.64 -13.73
CA LEU A 51 -11.43 -33.25 -14.09
C LEU A 51 -12.92 -32.95 -13.85
N SER A 52 -13.27 -32.54 -12.64
CA SER A 52 -14.52 -31.81 -12.42
C SER A 52 -14.31 -30.38 -12.93
N ILE A 53 -14.83 -30.12 -14.13
CA ILE A 53 -15.33 -28.84 -14.65
C ILE A 53 -14.58 -27.62 -14.08
N ILE A 54 -13.43 -27.31 -14.68
CA ILE A 54 -13.00 -25.91 -14.78
C ILE A 54 -13.83 -25.39 -15.95
N GLU A 55 -14.88 -24.62 -15.67
CA GLU A 55 -15.53 -23.83 -16.73
C GLU A 55 -14.42 -23.01 -17.40
N ASP A 56 -14.26 -23.20 -18.72
CA ASP A 56 -13.43 -22.33 -19.55
C ASP A 56 -14.02 -20.92 -19.44
N GLU A 57 -13.58 -20.13 -18.45
CA GLU A 57 -13.85 -18.70 -18.49
C GLU A 57 -13.23 -18.17 -19.78
N PRO A 58 -14.03 -17.51 -20.65
CA PRO A 58 -13.53 -17.05 -21.93
C PRO A 58 -12.39 -16.07 -21.69
N ILE A 59 -11.24 -16.32 -22.34
CA ILE A 59 -10.14 -15.35 -22.40
C ILE A 59 -10.76 -14.00 -22.78
N PRO A 60 -10.59 -12.94 -21.97
CA PRO A 60 -11.23 -11.66 -22.25
C PRO A 60 -10.80 -11.19 -23.65
N VAL A 61 -11.78 -11.07 -24.54
CA VAL A 61 -11.54 -10.55 -25.89
C VAL A 61 -11.60 -9.03 -25.79
N PHE A 62 -10.43 -8.40 -25.68
CA PHE A 62 -10.33 -6.96 -25.67
C PHE A 62 -10.77 -6.39 -27.02
N THR A 63 -11.86 -5.64 -27.01
CA THR A 63 -12.36 -4.87 -28.14
C THR A 63 -12.41 -3.41 -27.74
N PHE A 64 -12.34 -2.51 -28.72
CA PHE A 64 -12.47 -1.08 -28.46
C PHE A 64 -13.79 -0.72 -27.72
N GLN A 65 -14.86 -1.50 -27.95
CA GLN A 65 -16.12 -1.33 -27.25
C GLN A 65 -16.08 -1.81 -25.80
N SER A 66 -15.42 -2.94 -25.51
CA SER A 66 -15.25 -3.41 -24.12
C SER A 66 -14.39 -2.44 -23.32
N ASP A 67 -13.33 -1.90 -23.93
CA ASP A 67 -12.46 -0.93 -23.30
C ASP A 67 -13.19 0.39 -23.00
N ILE A 68 -14.02 0.90 -23.92
CA ILE A 68 -14.86 2.08 -23.64
C ILE A 68 -15.84 1.82 -22.51
N PHE A 69 -16.47 0.64 -22.48
CA PHE A 69 -17.42 0.29 -21.43
C PHE A 69 -16.73 0.23 -20.06
N ALA A 70 -15.58 -0.42 -19.97
CA ALA A 70 -14.79 -0.49 -18.75
C ALA A 70 -14.28 0.90 -18.31
N ILE A 71 -13.84 1.76 -19.25
CA ILE A 71 -13.50 3.16 -18.94
C ILE A 71 -14.71 3.89 -18.37
N PHE A 72 -15.90 3.72 -18.96
CA PHE A 72 -17.11 4.34 -18.47
C PHE A 72 -17.46 3.85 -17.07
N GLU A 73 -17.31 2.56 -16.79
CA GLU A 73 -17.52 1.99 -15.45
C GLU A 73 -16.53 2.57 -14.43
N ILE A 74 -15.24 2.61 -14.77
CA ILE A 74 -14.19 3.23 -13.95
C ILE A 74 -14.53 4.70 -13.67
N LEU A 75 -15.00 5.44 -14.68
CA LEU A 75 -15.40 6.86 -14.58
C LEU A 75 -16.76 7.09 -13.92
N THR A 76 -17.61 6.07 -13.75
CA THR A 76 -18.93 6.20 -13.10
C THR A 76 -18.88 5.85 -11.60
N SER A 77 -17.72 5.47 -11.06
CA SER A 77 -17.51 5.27 -9.63
C SER A 77 -17.90 6.50 -8.80
N GLN A 78 -18.33 6.27 -7.55
CA GLN A 78 -18.91 7.28 -6.64
C GLN A 78 -18.05 8.54 -6.46
N PHE A 79 -16.72 8.41 -6.53
CA PHE A 79 -15.78 9.53 -6.40
C PHE A 79 -15.69 10.44 -7.61
N ASN A 80 -16.03 9.95 -8.80
CA ASN A 80 -15.73 10.66 -10.03
C ASN A 80 -16.64 11.85 -10.29
N ILE A 81 -17.70 12.00 -9.48
CA ILE A 81 -18.43 13.28 -9.38
C ILE A 81 -17.45 14.43 -9.06
N LEU A 82 -16.42 14.15 -8.26
CA LEU A 82 -15.38 15.12 -7.90
C LEU A 82 -14.43 15.46 -9.06
N LEU A 83 -14.42 14.71 -10.18
CA LEU A 83 -13.62 15.07 -11.36
C LEU A 83 -14.05 16.41 -11.95
N ILE A 84 -15.27 16.88 -11.66
CA ILE A 84 -15.71 18.22 -12.04
C ILE A 84 -14.77 19.30 -11.49
N PHE A 85 -14.10 19.06 -10.36
CA PHE A 85 -13.15 19.99 -9.77
C PHE A 85 -11.81 20.07 -10.51
N VAL A 86 -11.47 19.11 -11.38
CA VAL A 86 -10.21 19.14 -12.16
C VAL A 86 -10.09 20.41 -13.01
N PRO A 87 -11.03 20.76 -13.90
CA PRO A 87 -10.94 22.01 -14.66
C PRO A 87 -10.97 23.24 -13.76
N PHE A 88 -11.72 23.23 -12.66
CA PHE A 88 -11.76 24.36 -11.72
C PHE A 88 -10.44 24.54 -10.96
N GLY A 89 -9.77 23.45 -10.57
CA GLY A 89 -8.45 23.48 -9.95
C GLY A 89 -7.40 24.10 -10.88
N ILE A 90 -7.42 23.71 -12.15
CA ILE A 90 -6.55 24.29 -13.19
C ILE A 90 -6.87 25.78 -13.40
N LEU A 91 -8.15 26.12 -13.58
CA LEU A 91 -8.58 27.50 -13.81
C LEU A 91 -8.28 28.40 -12.62
N SER A 92 -8.44 27.91 -11.40
CA SER A 92 -8.19 28.70 -10.17
C SER A 92 -6.74 29.17 -10.08
N TYR A 93 -5.80 28.34 -10.54
CA TYR A 93 -4.38 28.69 -10.63
C TYR A 93 -4.15 29.75 -11.71
N TYR A 94 -4.56 29.48 -12.96
CA TYR A 94 -4.28 30.39 -14.08
C TYR A 94 -5.00 31.75 -13.99
N LEU A 95 -6.20 31.75 -13.42
CA LEU A 95 -7.01 32.96 -13.22
C LEU A 95 -6.76 33.63 -11.85
N ASN A 96 -5.84 33.09 -11.04
CA ASN A 96 -5.47 33.62 -9.72
C ASN A 96 -6.67 33.84 -8.79
N TRP A 97 -7.50 32.82 -8.59
CA TRP A 97 -8.68 32.88 -7.71
C TRP A 97 -8.36 32.95 -6.20
N GLY A 98 -7.06 32.96 -5.86
CA GLY A 98 -6.55 33.06 -4.50
C GLY A 98 -6.07 31.71 -3.96
N PRO A 99 -5.17 31.71 -2.95
CA PRO A 99 -4.56 30.50 -2.42
C PRO A 99 -5.56 29.49 -1.86
N LEU A 100 -6.59 29.95 -1.14
CA LEU A 100 -7.63 29.09 -0.58
C LEU A 100 -8.43 28.34 -1.65
N ALA A 101 -8.83 29.04 -2.71
CA ALA A 101 -9.58 28.45 -3.81
C ALA A 101 -8.70 27.45 -4.55
N THR A 102 -7.46 27.83 -4.89
CA THR A 102 -6.51 26.94 -5.55
C THR A 102 -6.23 25.69 -4.73
N PHE A 103 -6.01 25.84 -3.42
CA PHE A 103 -5.76 24.70 -2.54
C PHE A 103 -6.94 23.72 -2.56
N TRP A 104 -8.16 24.19 -2.23
CA TRP A 104 -9.30 23.30 -2.06
C TRP A 104 -9.78 22.67 -3.36
N LEU A 105 -9.78 23.42 -4.47
CA LEU A 105 -10.20 22.89 -5.77
C LEU A 105 -9.23 21.81 -6.26
N ASN A 106 -7.92 22.02 -6.13
CA ASN A 106 -6.93 21.01 -6.50
C ASN A 106 -6.93 19.83 -5.51
N PHE A 107 -7.11 20.06 -4.21
CA PHE A 107 -7.20 19.02 -3.18
C PHE A 107 -8.35 18.05 -3.47
N ILE A 108 -9.55 18.58 -3.72
CA ILE A 108 -10.74 17.78 -4.02
C ILE A 108 -10.59 17.06 -5.37
N ALA A 109 -9.99 17.72 -6.36
CA ALA A 109 -9.75 17.14 -7.67
C ALA A 109 -8.77 15.95 -7.65
N LEU A 110 -7.82 15.93 -6.71
CA LEU A 110 -6.85 14.84 -6.59
C LEU A 110 -7.45 13.55 -6.03
N ILE A 111 -8.49 13.63 -5.18
CA ILE A 111 -9.15 12.45 -4.58
C ILE A 111 -9.62 11.42 -5.64
N PRO A 112 -10.46 11.79 -6.63
CA PRO A 112 -10.89 10.82 -7.65
C PRO A 112 -9.74 10.38 -8.55
N LEU A 113 -8.75 11.25 -8.82
CA LEU A 113 -7.61 10.89 -9.66
C LEU A 113 -6.71 9.85 -8.99
N ALA A 114 -6.47 9.98 -7.68
CA ALA A 114 -5.76 8.99 -6.88
C ALA A 114 -6.46 7.63 -6.95
N ASN A 115 -7.79 7.62 -6.78
CA ASN A 115 -8.60 6.42 -6.90
C ASN A 115 -8.52 5.78 -8.30
N ILE A 116 -8.64 6.59 -9.37
CA ILE A 116 -8.50 6.09 -10.74
C ILE A 116 -7.11 5.50 -10.97
N LEU A 117 -6.06 6.16 -10.50
CA LEU A 117 -4.70 5.66 -10.65
C LEU A 117 -4.49 4.31 -9.94
N GLY A 118 -5.06 4.14 -8.75
CA GLY A 118 -5.06 2.86 -8.02
C GLY A 118 -5.75 1.74 -8.81
N ILE A 119 -6.99 1.97 -9.26
CA ILE A 119 -7.75 0.99 -10.05
C ILE A 119 -7.00 0.60 -11.33
N LEU A 120 -6.45 1.59 -12.05
CA LEU A 120 -5.69 1.33 -13.27
C LEU A 120 -4.39 0.54 -13.01
N THR A 121 -3.77 0.75 -11.84
CA THR A 121 -2.57 0.01 -11.44
C THR A 121 -2.89 -1.45 -11.16
N GLU A 122 -4.00 -1.72 -10.46
CA GLU A 122 -4.50 -3.09 -10.22
C GLU A 122 -4.85 -3.78 -11.54
N GLU A 123 -5.61 -3.12 -12.42
CA GLU A 123 -5.97 -3.62 -13.75
C GLU A 123 -4.74 -3.95 -14.60
N LEU A 124 -3.72 -3.06 -14.60
CA LEU A 124 -2.49 -3.32 -15.33
C LEU A 124 -1.69 -4.48 -14.71
N ALA A 125 -1.70 -4.61 -13.38
CA ALA A 125 -1.04 -5.70 -12.69
C ALA A 125 -1.63 -7.07 -13.07
N LEU A 126 -2.95 -7.17 -13.31
CA LEU A 126 -3.63 -8.39 -13.76
C LEU A 126 -3.16 -8.90 -15.14
N HIS A 127 -2.68 -8.02 -16.01
CA HIS A 127 -2.06 -8.41 -17.29
C HIS A 127 -0.65 -8.99 -17.15
N THR A 128 -0.09 -8.91 -15.95
CA THR A 128 1.29 -9.29 -15.68
C THR A 128 1.36 -10.46 -14.70
N GLY A 129 2.52 -11.12 -14.64
CA GLY A 129 2.73 -12.17 -13.63
C GLY A 129 2.81 -11.60 -12.22
N GLU A 130 2.53 -12.43 -11.21
CA GLU A 130 2.52 -12.08 -9.77
C GLU A 130 3.68 -11.19 -9.32
N VAL A 131 4.90 -11.47 -9.78
CA VAL A 131 6.10 -10.67 -9.44
C VAL A 131 6.04 -9.28 -10.08
N ILE A 132 5.74 -9.18 -11.38
CA ILE A 132 5.72 -7.90 -12.10
C ILE A 132 4.54 -7.06 -11.63
N GLY A 133 3.38 -7.69 -11.42
CA GLY A 133 2.18 -7.03 -10.88
C GLY A 133 2.43 -6.50 -9.47
N GLY A 134 3.11 -7.28 -8.62
CA GLY A 134 3.55 -6.83 -7.31
C GLY A 134 4.48 -5.61 -7.35
N LEU A 135 5.44 -5.58 -8.28
CA LEU A 135 6.31 -4.40 -8.47
C LEU A 135 5.56 -3.18 -9.02
N LEU A 136 4.62 -3.39 -9.95
CA LEU A 136 3.77 -2.32 -10.48
C LEU A 136 2.94 -1.70 -9.37
N ASN A 137 2.30 -2.53 -8.53
CA ASN A 137 1.50 -2.06 -7.41
C ASN A 137 2.36 -1.34 -6.37
N ALA A 138 3.52 -1.89 -6.01
CA ALA A 138 4.49 -1.23 -5.13
C ALA A 138 4.88 0.19 -5.60
N THR A 139 5.00 0.38 -6.91
CA THR A 139 5.46 1.65 -7.49
C THR A 139 4.29 2.61 -7.72
N PHE A 140 3.31 2.22 -8.53
CA PHE A 140 2.21 3.09 -8.93
C PHE A 140 1.10 3.20 -7.88
N GLY A 141 0.97 2.22 -6.98
CA GLY A 141 0.06 2.31 -5.84
C GLY A 141 0.44 3.42 -4.86
N ASN A 142 1.72 3.82 -4.81
CA ASN A 142 2.23 4.93 -3.99
C ASN A 142 2.58 6.17 -4.84
N ALA A 143 2.10 6.26 -6.09
CA ALA A 143 2.52 7.31 -7.01
C ALA A 143 2.08 8.70 -6.55
N VAL A 144 0.89 8.83 -5.94
CA VAL A 144 0.37 10.12 -5.49
C VAL A 144 1.28 10.72 -4.43
N GLU A 145 1.69 9.93 -3.45
CA GLU A 145 2.61 10.29 -2.37
C GLU A 145 3.98 10.64 -2.92
N MET A 146 4.50 9.85 -3.87
CA MET A 146 5.79 10.13 -4.51
C MET A 146 5.77 11.43 -5.31
N ILE A 147 4.69 11.70 -6.04
CA ILE A 147 4.52 12.93 -6.81
C ILE A 147 4.45 14.13 -5.86
N LEU A 148 3.56 14.09 -4.85
CA LEU A 148 3.45 15.15 -3.83
C LEU A 148 4.78 15.38 -3.11
N THR A 149 5.53 14.31 -2.83
CA THR A 149 6.86 14.38 -2.23
C THR A 149 7.85 15.14 -3.12
N VAL A 150 7.92 14.80 -4.41
CA VAL A 150 8.82 15.48 -5.35
C VAL A 150 8.43 16.96 -5.50
N GLN A 151 7.14 17.26 -5.65
CA GLN A 151 6.67 18.64 -5.80
C GLN A 151 6.92 19.45 -4.52
N GLY A 152 6.68 18.88 -3.34
CA GLY A 152 6.98 19.52 -2.06
C GLY A 152 8.48 19.77 -1.85
N ILE A 153 9.35 18.83 -2.23
CA ILE A 153 10.81 19.01 -2.19
C ILE A 153 11.25 20.14 -3.12
N ARG A 154 10.69 20.22 -4.34
CA ARG A 154 10.98 21.29 -5.30
C ARG A 154 10.53 22.66 -4.80
N ALA A 155 9.42 22.71 -4.06
CA ALA A 155 8.92 23.92 -3.40
C ALA A 155 9.66 24.25 -2.09
N GLY A 156 10.59 23.41 -1.63
CA GLY A 156 11.31 23.62 -0.36
C GLY A 156 10.46 23.36 0.90
N LEU A 157 9.28 22.76 0.76
CA LEU A 157 8.35 22.48 1.86
C LEU A 157 8.69 21.14 2.55
N PHE A 158 9.91 21.01 3.06
CA PHE A 158 10.39 19.75 3.67
C PHE A 158 9.52 19.29 4.83
N THR A 159 9.07 20.22 5.67
CA THR A 159 8.18 19.96 6.81
C THR A 159 6.85 19.36 6.35
N VAL A 160 6.26 19.90 5.29
CA VAL A 160 5.00 19.40 4.71
C VAL A 160 5.21 18.01 4.11
N VAL A 161 6.33 17.78 3.41
CA VAL A 161 6.65 16.46 2.82
C VAL A 161 6.80 15.41 3.92
N GLN A 162 7.61 15.69 4.96
CA GLN A 162 7.75 14.82 6.11
C GLN A 162 6.40 14.57 6.78
N GLY A 163 5.62 15.64 7.00
CA GLY A 163 4.28 15.56 7.56
C GLY A 163 3.36 14.64 6.74
N THR A 164 3.36 14.77 5.42
CA THR A 164 2.52 13.99 4.50
C THR A 164 2.84 12.51 4.55
N LEU A 165 4.13 12.16 4.54
CA LEU A 165 4.56 10.76 4.59
C LEU A 165 4.22 10.11 5.93
N LEU A 166 4.44 10.82 7.02
CA LEU A 166 4.08 10.34 8.35
C LEU A 166 2.56 10.24 8.52
N GLY A 167 1.84 11.26 8.06
CA GLY A 167 0.40 11.33 8.12
C GLY A 167 -0.26 10.22 7.30
N SER A 168 0.34 9.81 6.18
CA SER A 168 -0.16 8.67 5.40
C SER A 168 0.02 7.35 6.15
N ILE A 169 1.16 7.14 6.81
CA ILE A 169 1.35 5.98 7.69
C ILE A 169 0.33 5.99 8.84
N LEU A 170 0.14 7.13 9.50
CA LEU A 170 -0.82 7.25 10.62
C LEU A 170 -2.28 7.09 10.18
N SER A 171 -2.63 7.64 9.01
CA SER A 171 -3.95 7.50 8.38
C SER A 171 -4.24 6.03 8.14
N ASN A 172 -3.30 5.28 7.56
CA ASN A 172 -3.49 3.86 7.27
C ASN A 172 -3.56 3.01 8.53
N LEU A 173 -2.64 3.23 9.47
CA LEU A 173 -2.56 2.46 10.71
C LEU A 173 -3.69 2.72 11.71
N LEU A 174 -4.15 3.97 11.83
CA LEU A 174 -5.13 4.35 12.85
C LEU A 174 -6.50 4.63 12.25
N LEU A 175 -6.58 5.43 11.20
CA LEU A 175 -7.86 5.86 10.64
C LEU A 175 -8.49 4.77 9.76
N ILE A 176 -7.79 4.28 8.73
CA ILE A 176 -8.31 3.24 7.83
C ILE A 176 -8.59 1.97 8.60
N LEU A 177 -7.57 1.46 9.29
CA LEU A 177 -7.70 0.23 10.06
C LEU A 177 -8.80 0.36 11.13
N GLY A 178 -8.85 1.51 11.81
CA GLY A 178 -9.88 1.80 12.80
C GLY A 178 -11.29 1.84 12.23
N MET A 179 -11.51 2.54 11.12
CA MET A 179 -12.81 2.57 10.42
C MET A 179 -13.22 1.19 9.92
N ALA A 180 -12.28 0.42 9.39
CA ALA A 180 -12.56 -0.91 8.87
C ALA A 180 -12.92 -1.90 9.99
N PHE A 181 -12.17 -1.93 11.09
CA PHE A 181 -12.50 -2.75 12.26
C PHE A 181 -13.79 -2.30 12.94
N PHE A 182 -14.03 -0.99 13.02
CA PHE A 182 -15.27 -0.45 13.57
C PHE A 182 -16.46 -0.89 12.71
N ALA A 183 -16.45 -0.60 11.41
CA ALA A 183 -17.54 -0.93 10.51
C ALA A 183 -17.74 -2.45 10.39
N GLY A 184 -16.67 -3.21 10.14
CA GLY A 184 -16.73 -4.67 10.08
C GLY A 184 -17.22 -5.30 11.38
N GLY A 185 -16.78 -4.77 12.52
CA GLY A 185 -17.19 -5.18 13.87
C GLY A 185 -18.65 -4.90 14.22
N LEU A 186 -19.29 -3.92 13.56
CA LEU A 186 -20.73 -3.66 13.71
C LEU A 186 -21.59 -4.73 13.01
N PHE A 187 -21.08 -5.32 11.92
CA PHE A 187 -21.75 -6.41 11.20
C PHE A 187 -21.34 -7.80 11.69
N HIS A 188 -20.11 -7.95 12.21
CA HIS A 188 -19.53 -9.21 12.65
C HIS A 188 -18.93 -9.06 14.04
N HIS A 189 -19.38 -9.86 15.01
CA HIS A 189 -18.97 -9.71 16.41
C HIS A 189 -17.46 -9.91 16.63
N VAL A 190 -16.84 -10.84 15.89
CA VAL A 190 -15.40 -11.09 15.88
C VAL A 190 -15.01 -11.45 14.45
N GLN A 191 -13.96 -10.82 13.93
CA GLN A 191 -13.39 -11.16 12.62
C GLN A 191 -11.97 -11.67 12.82
N LYS A 192 -11.56 -12.68 12.06
CA LYS A 192 -10.23 -13.29 12.19
C LYS A 192 -9.39 -12.96 10.98
N PHE A 193 -8.09 -12.81 11.20
CA PHE A 193 -7.11 -12.58 10.15
C PHE A 193 -5.78 -13.30 10.46
N ASN A 194 -4.89 -13.35 9.48
CA ASN A 194 -3.58 -13.96 9.55
C ASN A 194 -2.62 -13.11 10.42
N GLU A 195 -2.56 -13.46 11.71
CA GLU A 195 -1.66 -12.87 12.70
C GLU A 195 -0.20 -12.83 12.20
N LYS A 196 0.30 -13.87 11.52
CA LYS A 196 1.71 -13.96 11.12
C LYS A 196 2.06 -12.94 10.05
N GLY A 197 1.20 -12.77 9.03
CA GLY A 197 1.39 -11.78 7.97
C GLY A 197 1.32 -10.36 8.52
N ALA A 198 0.37 -10.12 9.41
CA ALA A 198 0.18 -8.82 10.03
C ALA A 198 1.33 -8.46 11.00
N SER A 199 1.75 -9.40 11.86
CA SER A 199 2.89 -9.25 12.79
C SER A 199 4.22 -9.00 12.07
N PHE A 200 4.42 -9.64 10.91
CA PHE A 200 5.60 -9.38 10.08
C PHE A 200 5.62 -7.94 9.55
N SER A 201 4.48 -7.46 9.06
CA SER A 201 4.35 -6.10 8.51
C SER A 201 4.51 -5.01 9.59
N THR A 202 3.95 -5.23 10.79
CA THR A 202 4.14 -4.32 11.94
C THR A 202 5.57 -4.36 12.50
N SER A 203 6.28 -5.48 12.39
CA SER A 203 7.71 -5.58 12.72
C SER A 203 8.58 -4.75 11.76
N LEU A 204 8.26 -4.74 10.47
CA LEU A 204 8.92 -3.90 9.47
C LEU A 204 8.62 -2.41 9.69
N LEU A 205 7.40 -2.07 10.09
CA LEU A 205 7.06 -0.72 10.52
C LEU A 205 7.86 -0.29 11.75
N MET A 206 8.07 -1.19 12.72
CA MET A 206 8.90 -0.90 13.91
C MET A 206 10.35 -0.55 13.53
N LEU A 207 10.93 -1.29 12.59
CA LEU A 207 12.25 -0.97 12.04
C LEU A 207 12.27 0.43 11.39
N SER A 208 11.22 0.78 10.65
CA SER A 208 11.09 2.10 10.02
C SER A 208 10.94 3.22 11.06
N CYS A 209 10.16 3.00 12.13
CA CYS A 209 10.04 3.92 13.26
C CYS A 209 11.41 4.17 13.92
N MET A 210 12.22 3.13 14.12
CA MET A 210 13.59 3.26 14.62
C MET A 210 14.47 4.08 13.66
N ALA A 211 14.37 3.82 12.36
CA ALA A 211 15.14 4.51 11.32
C ALA A 211 14.78 6.00 11.18
N ILE A 212 13.55 6.40 11.53
CA ILE A 212 13.12 7.81 11.61
C ILE A 212 13.51 8.44 12.95
N THR A 213 13.35 7.70 14.05
CA THR A 213 13.57 8.23 15.41
C THR A 213 15.05 8.52 15.68
N ILE A 214 15.97 7.65 15.23
CA ILE A 214 17.40 7.83 15.49
C ILE A 214 17.95 9.13 14.89
N PRO A 215 17.79 9.42 13.57
CA PRO A 215 18.23 10.69 12.99
C PRO A 215 17.55 11.90 13.62
N THR A 216 16.27 11.75 14.02
CA THR A 216 15.51 12.79 14.72
C THR A 216 16.15 13.16 16.06
N ILE A 217 16.48 12.18 16.91
CA ILE A 217 17.16 12.41 18.20
C ILE A 217 18.57 12.94 17.99
N VAL A 218 19.32 12.39 17.02
CA VAL A 218 20.68 12.85 16.73
C VAL A 218 20.68 14.33 16.33
N ALA A 219 19.71 14.79 15.54
CA ALA A 219 19.61 16.21 15.18
C ALA A 219 19.39 17.13 16.40
N GLN A 220 18.70 16.64 17.44
CA GLN A 220 18.46 17.39 18.67
C GLN A 220 19.68 17.43 19.58
N VAL A 221 20.40 16.30 19.69
CA VAL A 221 21.56 16.15 20.58
C VAL A 221 22.84 16.68 19.93
N HIS A 222 23.06 16.32 18.68
CA HIS A 222 24.18 16.72 17.86
C HIS A 222 23.69 17.69 16.79
N GLN A 223 23.78 19.00 17.07
CA GLN A 223 23.31 20.10 16.23
C GLN A 223 24.11 20.30 14.91
N SER A 224 24.70 19.24 14.36
CA SER A 224 25.37 19.24 13.06
C SER A 224 24.38 18.86 11.96
N GLN A 225 24.01 19.85 11.14
CA GLN A 225 23.12 19.64 10.00
C GLN A 225 23.75 18.68 8.97
N TYR A 226 25.06 18.77 8.74
CA TYR A 226 25.79 17.87 7.85
C TYR A 226 25.73 16.42 8.32
N SER A 227 25.97 16.18 9.61
CA SER A 227 25.94 14.83 10.19
C SER A 227 24.53 14.25 10.11
N THR A 228 23.51 15.04 10.43
CA THR A 228 22.09 14.63 10.35
C THR A 228 21.69 14.24 8.93
N LEU A 229 22.10 15.03 7.94
CA LEU A 229 21.82 14.76 6.53
C LEU A 229 22.52 13.48 6.05
N MET A 230 23.79 13.29 6.40
CA MET A 230 24.54 12.10 6.00
C MET A 230 23.99 10.83 6.66
N ILE A 231 23.65 10.89 7.95
CA ILE A 231 22.98 9.80 8.67
C ILE A 231 21.65 9.49 7.99
N SER A 232 20.84 10.50 7.65
CA SER A 232 19.55 10.31 6.96
C SER A 232 19.71 9.62 5.61
N ARG A 233 20.70 10.01 4.81
CA ARG A 233 20.98 9.40 3.50
C ARG A 233 21.41 7.95 3.60
N LEU A 234 22.33 7.64 4.53
CA LEU A 234 22.78 6.27 4.78
C LEU A 234 21.63 5.39 5.29
N THR A 235 20.83 5.90 6.22
CA THR A 235 19.64 5.21 6.72
C THR A 235 18.62 4.98 5.61
N ALA A 236 18.40 5.96 4.71
CA ALA A 236 17.50 5.80 3.56
C ALA A 236 17.96 4.68 2.60
N LEU A 237 19.28 4.54 2.37
CA LEU A 237 19.82 3.43 1.59
C LEU A 237 19.58 2.07 2.28
N LEU A 238 19.74 1.99 3.60
CA LEU A 238 19.47 0.77 4.36
C LEU A 238 17.98 0.38 4.35
N LEU A 239 17.08 1.36 4.47
CA LEU A 239 15.63 1.13 4.35
C LEU A 239 15.26 0.67 2.94
N SER A 240 15.79 1.33 1.90
CA SER A 240 15.55 0.94 0.50
C SER A 240 16.05 -0.49 0.23
N PHE A 241 17.22 -0.86 0.77
CA PHE A 241 17.72 -2.23 0.67
C PHE A 241 16.81 -3.23 1.41
N THR A 242 16.33 -2.85 2.60
CA THR A 242 15.37 -3.66 3.35
C THR A 242 14.07 -3.85 2.59
N TYR A 243 13.59 -2.82 1.87
CA TYR A 243 12.42 -2.92 1.01
C TYR A 243 12.62 -3.90 -0.15
N VAL A 244 13.80 -3.90 -0.80
CA VAL A 244 14.12 -4.89 -1.85
C VAL A 244 14.12 -6.31 -1.29
N LEU A 245 14.69 -6.51 -0.10
CA LEU A 245 14.63 -7.80 0.59
C LEU A 245 13.19 -8.19 0.94
N PHE A 246 12.37 -7.23 1.35
CA PHE A 246 10.96 -7.43 1.64
C PHE A 246 10.17 -7.83 0.37
N LEU A 247 10.38 -7.16 -0.76
CA LEU A 247 9.76 -7.56 -2.03
C LEU A 247 10.18 -8.97 -2.46
N PHE A 248 11.46 -9.33 -2.31
CA PHE A 248 11.91 -10.71 -2.56
C PHE A 248 11.28 -11.72 -1.58
N PHE A 249 11.08 -11.32 -0.32
CA PHE A 249 10.41 -12.13 0.67
C PHE A 249 8.94 -12.38 0.29
N GLN A 250 8.20 -11.30 0.00
CA GLN A 250 6.77 -11.30 -0.30
C GLN A 250 6.44 -11.95 -1.65
N LEU A 251 7.22 -11.66 -2.70
CA LEU A 251 6.91 -12.07 -4.08
C LEU A 251 7.57 -13.37 -4.52
N TYR A 252 8.48 -13.94 -3.72
CA TYR A 252 9.19 -15.17 -4.11
C TYR A 252 9.26 -16.21 -2.99
N THR A 253 9.90 -15.89 -1.86
CA THR A 253 10.20 -16.94 -0.86
C THR A 253 9.02 -17.31 0.02
N HIS A 254 8.17 -16.35 0.38
CA HIS A 254 7.07 -16.50 1.34
C HIS A 254 5.74 -16.01 0.78
N ILE A 255 5.52 -16.21 -0.52
CA ILE A 255 4.28 -15.86 -1.23
C ILE A 255 3.04 -16.35 -0.45
N ASN A 256 3.07 -17.58 0.07
CA ASN A 256 1.95 -18.17 0.79
C ASN A 256 1.58 -17.44 2.10
N LEU A 257 2.49 -16.65 2.69
CA LEU A 257 2.18 -15.86 3.88
C LEU A 257 1.28 -14.64 3.55
N PHE A 258 1.36 -14.17 2.30
CA PHE A 258 0.65 -12.98 1.82
C PHE A 258 -0.47 -13.31 0.82
N ARG A 259 -0.58 -14.58 0.40
CA ARG A 259 -1.77 -15.07 -0.31
C ARG A 259 -2.89 -15.31 0.68
N GLU A 260 -4.09 -14.94 0.29
CA GLU A 260 -5.31 -15.32 0.99
C GLU A 260 -5.36 -16.85 1.13
N GLU A 261 -5.48 -17.37 2.36
CA GLU A 261 -5.92 -18.75 2.56
C GLU A 261 -7.40 -18.81 2.20
N ASP A 262 -7.73 -19.53 1.13
CA ASP A 262 -9.10 -19.76 0.68
C ASP A 262 -9.90 -20.49 1.79
N LEU A 263 -10.57 -19.74 2.66
CA LEU A 263 -11.48 -20.27 3.70
C LEU A 263 -12.80 -20.82 3.11
N SER A 264 -12.83 -21.20 1.83
CA SER A 264 -14.02 -21.73 1.15
C SER A 264 -14.10 -23.27 1.11
N VAL A 265 -13.28 -24.00 1.87
CA VAL A 265 -13.31 -25.49 1.85
C VAL A 265 -14.23 -26.10 2.91
N PHE A 266 -14.82 -25.32 3.83
CA PHE A 266 -15.59 -25.87 4.95
C PHE A 266 -17.12 -25.73 4.90
N ASP A 267 -17.70 -25.22 3.82
CA ASP A 267 -19.15 -25.26 3.65
C ASP A 267 -19.52 -26.03 2.37
N GLY A 268 -19.78 -27.33 2.53
CA GLY A 268 -20.03 -28.29 1.45
C GLY A 268 -21.30 -28.06 0.63
N ASN A 269 -21.85 -26.85 0.60
CA ASN A 269 -23.10 -26.51 -0.07
C ASN A 269 -23.13 -25.14 -0.79
N SER A 270 -22.01 -24.41 -0.88
CA SER A 270 -21.95 -23.18 -1.68
C SER A 270 -20.87 -23.26 -2.76
N PHE A 271 -21.29 -23.68 -3.95
CA PHE A 271 -20.51 -23.66 -5.19
C PHE A 271 -20.35 -22.21 -5.68
N TYR A 272 -19.68 -21.36 -4.90
CA TYR A 272 -19.13 -20.10 -5.41
C TYR A 272 -17.67 -20.35 -5.78
N GLY A 273 -17.48 -20.78 -7.03
CA GLY A 273 -16.15 -20.83 -7.62
C GLY A 273 -15.45 -19.48 -7.51
N ARG A 274 -14.14 -19.53 -7.27
CA ARG A 274 -13.23 -18.39 -7.32
C ARG A 274 -13.45 -17.64 -8.64
N ARG A 275 -14.01 -16.42 -8.60
CA ARG A 275 -13.95 -15.54 -9.77
C ARG A 275 -12.48 -15.20 -9.97
N ILE A 276 -11.89 -15.66 -11.07
CA ILE A 276 -10.61 -15.15 -11.51
C ILE A 276 -10.89 -13.71 -11.90
N GLU A 277 -10.34 -12.75 -11.15
CA GLU A 277 -10.43 -11.34 -11.54
C GLU A 277 -9.64 -11.18 -12.85
N CYS A 278 -10.38 -11.18 -13.95
CA CYS A 278 -9.83 -10.95 -15.28
C CYS A 278 -9.72 -9.44 -15.51
N PRO A 279 -8.65 -8.98 -16.16
CA PRO A 279 -8.53 -7.57 -16.48
C PRO A 279 -9.69 -7.11 -17.37
N SER A 280 -10.28 -5.98 -17.03
CA SER A 280 -11.44 -5.40 -17.72
C SER A 280 -11.04 -4.54 -18.92
N ILE A 281 -9.84 -3.94 -18.87
CA ILE A 281 -9.28 -3.07 -19.91
C ILE A 281 -8.07 -3.71 -20.59
N SER A 282 -7.81 -3.38 -21.86
CA SER A 282 -6.57 -3.78 -22.52
C SER A 282 -5.32 -3.10 -21.91
N TRP A 283 -4.18 -3.80 -21.90
CA TRP A 283 -2.95 -3.29 -21.29
C TRP A 283 -2.45 -1.98 -21.93
N GLN A 284 -2.65 -1.80 -23.25
CA GLN A 284 -2.25 -0.58 -23.96
C GLN A 284 -3.03 0.63 -23.45
N ILE A 285 -4.34 0.46 -23.27
CA ILE A 285 -5.22 1.51 -22.76
C ILE A 285 -4.93 1.76 -21.29
N GLY A 286 -4.70 0.72 -20.49
CA GLY A 286 -4.25 0.85 -19.09
C GLY A 286 -3.01 1.74 -18.98
N VAL A 287 -1.96 1.48 -19.77
CA VAL A 287 -0.74 2.31 -19.79
C VAL A 287 -1.03 3.76 -20.19
N ILE A 288 -1.84 3.99 -21.22
CA ILE A 288 -2.20 5.36 -21.65
C ILE A 288 -2.95 6.09 -20.53
N LEU A 289 -3.92 5.45 -19.89
CA LEU A 289 -4.71 6.05 -18.82
C LEU A 289 -3.87 6.33 -17.57
N ILE A 290 -2.95 5.43 -17.20
CA ILE A 290 -1.99 5.68 -16.11
C ILE A 290 -1.15 6.91 -16.40
N LEU A 291 -0.62 7.05 -17.63
CA LEU A 291 0.17 8.22 -18.02
C LEU A 291 -0.63 9.53 -17.96
N ILE A 292 -1.87 9.51 -18.44
CA ILE A 292 -2.77 10.67 -18.39
C ILE A 292 -3.07 11.05 -16.93
N SER A 293 -3.50 10.09 -16.11
CA SER A 293 -3.82 10.31 -14.70
C SER A 293 -2.61 10.81 -13.92
N THR A 294 -1.44 10.20 -14.12
CA THR A 294 -0.17 10.62 -13.50
C THR A 294 0.19 12.05 -13.87
N THR A 295 0.02 12.42 -15.14
CA THR A 295 0.31 13.79 -15.61
C THR A 295 -0.64 14.81 -14.99
N LEU A 296 -1.94 14.49 -14.92
CA LEU A 296 -2.93 15.35 -14.26
C LEU A 296 -2.65 15.50 -12.76
N ILE A 297 -2.34 14.40 -12.07
CA ILE A 297 -1.96 14.43 -10.65
C ILE A 297 -0.70 15.28 -10.45
N SER A 298 0.32 15.13 -11.30
CA SER A 298 1.53 15.95 -11.24
C SER A 298 1.27 17.45 -11.40
N LEU A 299 0.35 17.82 -12.29
CA LEU A 299 -0.01 19.22 -12.55
C LEU A 299 -0.83 19.81 -11.39
N LEU A 300 -1.87 19.12 -10.93
CA LEU A 300 -2.71 19.60 -9.82
C LEU A 300 -1.96 19.61 -8.48
N SER A 301 -1.06 18.64 -8.26
CA SER A 301 -0.20 18.63 -7.07
C SER A 301 0.78 19.80 -7.04
N GLU A 302 1.29 20.25 -8.19
CA GLU A 302 2.12 21.45 -8.27
C GLU A 302 1.34 22.68 -7.78
N TYR A 303 0.13 22.88 -8.32
CA TYR A 303 -0.72 24.01 -7.96
C TYR A 303 -1.17 23.96 -6.49
N LEU A 304 -1.47 22.75 -6.00
CA LEU A 304 -1.79 22.54 -4.60
C LEU A 304 -0.61 22.93 -3.71
N VAL A 305 0.59 22.42 -4.00
CA VAL A 305 1.81 22.65 -3.18
C VAL A 305 2.18 24.13 -3.17
N GLU A 306 2.14 24.80 -4.31
CA GLU A 306 2.42 26.25 -4.39
C GLU A 306 1.41 27.10 -3.61
N SER A 307 0.17 26.64 -3.49
CA SER A 307 -0.87 27.34 -2.72
C SER A 307 -0.75 27.19 -1.20
N ILE A 308 0.05 26.23 -0.70
CA ILE A 308 0.15 25.91 0.74
C ILE A 308 0.59 27.13 1.56
N SER A 309 1.64 27.84 1.13
CA SER A 309 2.14 28.99 1.90
C SER A 309 1.09 30.10 2.02
N GLY A 310 0.33 30.36 0.95
CA GLY A 310 -0.76 31.34 0.99
C GLY A 310 -1.95 30.86 1.84
N PHE A 311 -2.28 29.57 1.77
CA PHE A 311 -3.32 28.94 2.57
C PHE A 311 -3.02 29.02 4.08
N VAL A 312 -1.78 28.75 4.48
CA VAL A 312 -1.32 28.90 5.87
C VAL A 312 -1.50 30.34 6.36
N CYS A 313 -1.16 31.34 5.54
CA CYS A 313 -1.30 32.75 5.90
C CYS A 313 -2.77 33.20 6.03
N GLU A 314 -3.67 32.73 5.16
CA GLU A 314 -5.06 33.17 5.14
C GLU A 314 -5.93 32.41 6.16
N TRP A 315 -5.71 31.11 6.35
CA TRP A 315 -6.56 30.26 7.19
C TRP A 315 -5.99 29.97 8.58
N GLY A 316 -4.68 30.15 8.76
CA GLY A 316 -4.01 30.02 10.05
C GLY A 316 -3.67 28.59 10.48
N PHE A 317 -3.80 27.59 9.60
CA PHE A 317 -3.37 26.22 9.90
C PHE A 317 -1.84 26.09 9.81
N SER A 318 -1.24 25.28 10.69
CA SER A 318 0.19 24.99 10.62
C SER A 318 0.52 24.11 9.42
N GLU A 319 1.73 24.27 8.85
CA GLU A 319 2.23 23.37 7.80
C GLU A 319 2.24 21.90 8.26
N ASN A 320 2.48 21.68 9.55
CA ASN A 320 2.43 20.37 10.18
C ASN A 320 1.01 19.78 10.13
N PHE A 321 -0.03 20.56 10.46
CA PHE A 321 -1.41 20.10 10.38
C PHE A 321 -1.81 19.74 8.95
N ILE A 322 -1.45 20.59 7.99
CA ILE A 322 -1.73 20.35 6.57
C ILE A 322 -1.04 19.07 6.11
N GLY A 323 0.25 18.94 6.38
CA GLY A 323 1.04 17.77 6.02
C GLY A 323 0.53 16.49 6.69
N VAL A 324 0.31 16.48 8.00
CA VAL A 324 0.03 15.24 8.73
C VAL A 324 -1.44 14.81 8.68
N ILE A 325 -2.37 15.76 8.62
CA ILE A 325 -3.80 15.46 8.70
C ILE A 325 -4.50 15.61 7.35
N LEU A 326 -4.27 16.72 6.62
CA LEU A 326 -5.06 17.00 5.41
C LEU A 326 -4.56 16.24 4.18
N LEU A 327 -3.30 16.42 3.79
CA LEU A 327 -2.78 15.85 2.54
C LEU A 327 -2.88 14.32 2.42
N PRO A 328 -2.66 13.54 3.50
CA PRO A 328 -2.77 12.09 3.45
C PRO A 328 -4.17 11.58 3.15
N LEU A 329 -5.21 12.38 3.43
CA LEU A 329 -6.58 12.00 3.09
C LEU A 329 -6.78 11.90 1.58
N VAL A 330 -6.01 12.65 0.78
CA VAL A 330 -6.13 12.62 -0.68
C VAL A 330 -5.56 11.33 -1.25
N GLY A 331 -4.31 11.00 -0.88
CA GLY A 331 -3.63 9.80 -1.36
C GLY A 331 -4.35 8.52 -0.95
N ASN A 332 -4.86 8.51 0.29
CA ASN A 332 -5.41 7.30 0.88
C ASN A 332 -6.94 7.19 0.70
N ALA A 333 -7.64 8.20 0.16
CA ALA A 333 -9.12 8.20 0.09
C ALA A 333 -9.71 6.93 -0.52
N ALA A 334 -9.07 6.39 -1.57
CA ALA A 334 -9.48 5.14 -2.21
C ALA A 334 -9.33 3.95 -1.25
N GLU A 335 -8.17 3.85 -0.60
CA GLU A 335 -7.84 2.81 0.39
C GLU A 335 -8.83 2.81 1.58
N HIS A 336 -9.31 4.00 2.00
CA HIS A 336 -10.30 4.12 3.08
C HIS A 336 -11.57 3.35 2.74
N MET A 337 -12.10 3.56 1.52
CA MET A 337 -13.36 2.94 1.13
C MET A 337 -13.21 1.45 0.83
N THR A 338 -12.11 1.04 0.18
CA THR A 338 -11.87 -0.36 -0.12
C THR A 338 -11.70 -1.16 1.17
N ALA A 339 -10.88 -0.69 2.11
CA ALA A 339 -10.68 -1.33 3.41
C ALA A 339 -12.00 -1.49 4.19
N VAL A 340 -12.79 -0.42 4.31
CA VAL A 340 -14.09 -0.48 5.00
C VAL A 340 -15.07 -1.43 4.31
N SER A 341 -15.18 -1.34 2.98
CA SER A 341 -16.10 -2.18 2.19
C SER A 341 -15.75 -3.65 2.29
N VAL A 342 -14.47 -3.99 2.32
CA VAL A 342 -13.97 -5.35 2.38
C VAL A 342 -14.06 -5.92 3.81
N ALA A 343 -13.83 -5.09 4.83
CA ALA A 343 -14.05 -5.46 6.24
C ALA A 343 -15.54 -5.75 6.53
N ILE A 344 -16.47 -4.96 5.99
CA ILE A 344 -17.92 -5.22 6.09
C ILE A 344 -18.28 -6.56 5.44
N LYS A 345 -17.56 -7.00 4.39
CA LYS A 345 -17.75 -8.31 3.74
C LYS A 345 -17.05 -9.47 4.46
N ASN A 346 -16.61 -9.26 5.70
CA ASN A 346 -15.89 -10.22 6.51
C ASN A 346 -14.56 -10.73 5.92
N LYS A 347 -13.87 -9.88 5.16
CA LYS A 347 -12.55 -10.19 4.58
C LYS A 347 -11.46 -9.32 5.21
N VAL A 348 -11.27 -9.46 6.52
CA VAL A 348 -10.35 -8.57 7.26
C VAL A 348 -8.87 -8.78 6.89
N ASP A 349 -8.48 -9.96 6.42
CA ASP A 349 -7.13 -10.19 5.86
C ASP A 349 -6.76 -9.20 4.75
N LEU A 350 -7.69 -8.95 3.83
CA LEU A 350 -7.51 -7.97 2.76
C LEU A 350 -7.40 -6.55 3.32
N THR A 351 -8.16 -6.24 4.37
CA THR A 351 -8.10 -4.95 5.06
C THR A 351 -6.74 -4.73 5.70
N MET A 352 -6.16 -5.78 6.31
CA MET A 352 -4.80 -5.75 6.85
C MET A 352 -3.75 -5.53 5.75
N GLY A 353 -3.93 -6.18 4.60
CA GLY A 353 -3.10 -5.97 3.43
C GLY A 353 -3.14 -4.53 2.93
N VAL A 354 -4.34 -3.95 2.79
CA VAL A 354 -4.53 -2.56 2.36
C VAL A 354 -3.93 -1.58 3.38
N ALA A 355 -4.31 -1.66 4.65
CA ALA A 355 -3.90 -0.66 5.65
C ALA A 355 -2.44 -0.85 6.11
N VAL A 356 -2.10 -2.03 6.65
CA VAL A 356 -0.76 -2.27 7.22
C VAL A 356 0.27 -2.46 6.11
N GLY A 357 -0.09 -3.13 5.01
CA GLY A 357 0.80 -3.31 3.86
C GLY A 357 1.16 -1.98 3.18
N SER A 358 0.18 -1.12 2.90
CA SER A 358 0.43 0.23 2.37
C SER A 358 1.30 1.06 3.32
N SER A 359 1.00 1.03 4.62
CA SER A 359 1.85 1.68 5.65
C SER A 359 3.31 1.19 5.60
N THR A 360 3.53 -0.12 5.50
CA THR A 360 4.88 -0.72 5.41
C THR A 360 5.59 -0.27 4.13
N GLN A 361 4.87 -0.20 3.00
CA GLN A 361 5.43 0.31 1.74
C GLN A 361 5.81 1.78 1.87
N ILE A 362 4.95 2.65 2.39
CA ILE A 362 5.27 4.07 2.58
C ILE A 362 6.51 4.22 3.46
N ALA A 363 6.58 3.49 4.57
CA ALA A 363 7.68 3.58 5.53
C ALA A 363 9.04 3.06 4.98
N LEU A 364 9.03 1.96 4.22
CA LEU A 364 10.24 1.32 3.70
C LEU A 364 10.64 1.77 2.29
N PHE A 365 9.73 2.35 1.52
CA PHE A 365 9.95 2.75 0.14
C PHE A 365 9.81 4.26 -0.05
N VAL A 366 8.65 4.85 0.25
CA VAL A 366 8.37 6.26 -0.07
C VAL A 366 9.14 7.22 0.85
N VAL A 367 9.25 6.90 2.15
CA VAL A 367 10.05 7.67 3.12
C VAL A 367 11.53 7.73 2.71
N PRO A 368 12.24 6.62 2.47
CA PRO A 368 13.62 6.71 2.01
C PRO A 368 13.74 7.28 0.59
N PHE A 369 12.76 7.03 -0.29
CA PHE A 369 12.69 7.69 -1.60
C PHE A 369 12.71 9.21 -1.46
N SER A 370 11.99 9.80 -0.50
CA SER A 370 11.96 11.26 -0.32
C SER A 370 13.36 11.85 -0.06
N VAL A 371 14.19 11.17 0.73
CA VAL A 371 15.57 11.57 1.01
C VAL A 371 16.49 11.37 -0.20
N LEU A 372 16.33 10.26 -0.93
CA LEU A 372 17.11 9.98 -2.14
C LEU A 372 16.74 10.96 -3.26
N ALA A 373 15.46 11.26 -3.45
CA ALA A 373 14.96 12.25 -4.39
C ALA A 373 15.50 13.64 -4.04
N GLY A 374 15.44 14.03 -2.76
CA GLY A 374 16.07 15.27 -2.28
C GLY A 374 17.57 15.31 -2.59
N TRP A 375 18.29 14.21 -2.41
CA TRP A 375 19.72 14.12 -2.76
C TRP A 375 19.97 14.32 -4.25
N VAL A 376 19.20 13.67 -5.13
CA VAL A 376 19.29 13.84 -6.59
C VAL A 376 18.95 15.28 -7.01
N LEU A 377 17.97 15.90 -6.37
CA LEU A 377 17.55 17.29 -6.62
C LEU A 377 18.48 18.33 -5.98
N GLY A 378 19.52 17.92 -5.26
CA GLY A 378 20.43 18.84 -4.55
C GLY A 378 19.82 19.52 -3.32
N GLN A 379 18.69 19.02 -2.81
CA GLN A 379 17.96 19.55 -1.65
C GLN A 379 18.31 18.78 -0.36
N PRO A 380 18.36 19.47 0.80
CA PRO A 380 18.75 18.87 2.08
C PRO A 380 17.59 18.13 2.78
N MET A 381 16.89 17.24 2.07
CA MET A 381 15.83 16.41 2.68
C MET A 381 16.42 15.40 3.66
N THR A 382 15.83 15.26 4.85
CA THR A 382 16.32 14.38 5.93
C THR A 382 15.24 13.47 6.48
N LEU A 383 15.65 12.44 7.22
CA LEU A 383 14.79 11.62 8.08
C LEU A 383 14.69 12.21 9.50
N SER A 384 15.08 13.46 9.69
CA SER A 384 14.91 14.17 10.95
C SER A 384 13.54 14.82 10.94
N PHE A 385 12.55 14.11 11.49
CA PHE A 385 11.20 14.61 11.68
C PHE A 385 11.16 15.44 12.97
N THR A 386 10.01 16.04 13.30
CA THR A 386 9.88 16.62 14.64
C THR A 386 9.92 15.51 15.71
N PRO A 387 10.48 15.76 16.91
CA PRO A 387 10.48 14.77 17.99
C PRO A 387 9.06 14.29 18.36
N VAL A 388 8.08 15.20 18.31
CA VAL A 388 6.67 14.88 18.54
C VAL A 388 6.17 13.90 17.49
N SER A 389 6.44 14.18 16.22
CA SER A 389 6.09 13.31 15.09
C SER A 389 6.68 11.90 15.23
N ALA A 390 7.97 11.79 15.54
CA ALA A 390 8.63 10.50 15.73
C ALA A 390 8.03 9.70 16.90
N MET A 391 7.71 10.36 18.02
CA MET A 391 7.07 9.70 19.15
C MET A 391 5.65 9.23 18.84
N ILE A 392 4.84 10.07 18.17
CA ILE A 392 3.49 9.70 17.75
C ILE A 392 3.53 8.46 16.85
N LEU A 393 4.42 8.43 15.86
CA LEU A 393 4.56 7.29 14.96
C LEU A 393 4.94 6.01 15.72
N MET A 394 5.88 6.10 16.66
CA MET A 394 6.28 4.97 17.50
C MET A 394 5.11 4.45 18.34
N LEU A 395 4.38 5.34 19.00
CA LEU A 395 3.21 4.99 19.82
C LEU A 395 2.08 4.39 19.00
N ALA A 396 1.79 4.97 17.83
CA ALA A 396 0.79 4.45 16.90
C ALA A 396 1.13 3.01 16.47
N ASN A 397 2.39 2.77 16.09
CA ASN A 397 2.82 1.42 15.71
C ASN A 397 2.74 0.44 16.89
N LEU A 398 3.06 0.86 18.11
CA LEU A 398 2.91 0.02 19.31
C LEU A 398 1.45 -0.34 19.61
N ILE A 399 0.53 0.63 19.46
CA ILE A 399 -0.92 0.39 19.60
C ILE A 399 -1.38 -0.64 18.57
N VAL A 400 -0.99 -0.48 17.31
CA VAL A 400 -1.36 -1.43 16.24
C VAL A 400 -0.76 -2.81 16.50
N ILE A 401 0.50 -2.91 16.93
CA ILE A 401 1.10 -4.20 17.32
C ILE A 401 0.25 -4.87 18.40
N GLY A 402 -0.17 -4.12 19.44
CA GLY A 402 -0.99 -4.67 20.52
C GLY A 402 -2.37 -5.15 20.07
N ILE A 403 -3.00 -4.43 19.12
CA ILE A 403 -4.32 -4.79 18.58
C ILE A 403 -4.26 -5.96 17.61
N VAL A 404 -3.18 -6.07 16.84
CA VAL A 404 -3.06 -7.06 15.75
C VAL A 404 -2.53 -8.42 16.24
N GLN A 405 -2.01 -8.47 17.47
CA GLN A 405 -1.26 -9.61 17.99
C GLN A 405 -2.09 -10.87 18.24
N ASP A 406 -3.39 -10.76 18.51
CA ASP A 406 -4.25 -11.92 18.77
C ASP A 406 -4.91 -12.49 17.51
N GLY A 407 -4.73 -11.84 16.35
CA GLY A 407 -5.29 -12.29 15.07
C GLY A 407 -6.80 -12.12 14.95
N GLU A 408 -7.42 -11.35 15.86
CA GLU A 408 -8.86 -11.07 15.87
C GLU A 408 -9.11 -9.56 15.84
N SER A 409 -10.25 -9.14 15.29
CA SER A 409 -10.69 -7.74 15.32
C SER A 409 -12.13 -7.60 15.77
N ASN A 410 -12.42 -6.53 16.52
CA ASN A 410 -13.78 -6.15 16.91
C ASN A 410 -14.02 -4.62 16.79
N TRP A 411 -15.30 -4.21 16.94
CA TRP A 411 -15.67 -2.80 16.79
C TRP A 411 -15.03 -1.89 17.85
N PHE A 412 -14.71 -2.43 19.02
CA PHE A 412 -14.12 -1.64 20.11
C PHE A 412 -12.65 -1.32 19.83
N GLU A 413 -11.87 -2.28 19.34
CA GLU A 413 -10.51 -2.03 18.82
C GLU A 413 -10.52 -1.01 17.69
N GLY A 414 -11.48 -1.11 16.76
CA GLY A 414 -11.67 -0.10 15.72
C GLY A 414 -11.90 1.30 16.30
N SER A 415 -12.73 1.39 17.34
CA SER A 415 -13.00 2.65 18.05
C SER A 415 -11.74 3.22 18.73
N LEU A 416 -10.91 2.36 19.35
CA LEU A 416 -9.66 2.77 19.98
C LEU A 416 -8.66 3.37 18.97
N LEU A 417 -8.57 2.77 17.78
CA LEU A 417 -7.73 3.28 16.70
C LEU A 417 -8.21 4.63 16.17
N ILE A 418 -9.52 4.79 15.94
CA ILE A 418 -10.12 6.06 15.51
C ILE A 418 -9.88 7.15 16.57
N ILE A 419 -10.13 6.86 17.85
CA ILE A 419 -9.89 7.81 18.95
C ILE A 419 -8.41 8.20 19.01
N SER A 420 -7.50 7.24 18.82
CA SER A 420 -6.06 7.51 18.76
C SER A 420 -5.70 8.46 17.62
N TYR A 421 -6.28 8.26 16.43
CA TYR A 421 -6.11 9.20 15.31
C TYR A 421 -6.66 10.60 15.62
N CYS A 422 -7.84 10.70 16.25
CA CYS A 422 -8.40 11.98 16.67
C CYS A 422 -7.50 12.71 17.67
N ILE A 423 -6.89 11.99 18.63
CA ILE A 423 -5.91 12.57 19.56
C ILE A 423 -4.71 13.12 18.79
N VAL A 424 -4.19 12.40 17.81
CA VAL A 424 -3.11 12.88 16.93
C VAL A 424 -3.52 14.15 16.19
N ALA A 425 -4.72 14.18 15.61
CA ALA A 425 -5.24 15.36 14.91
C ALA A 425 -5.35 16.58 15.84
N VAL A 426 -5.79 16.39 17.09
CA VAL A 426 -5.82 17.44 18.11
C VAL A 426 -4.41 17.94 18.43
N VAL A 427 -3.41 17.06 18.56
CA VAL A 427 -2.03 17.49 18.81
C VAL A 427 -1.53 18.38 17.68
N TYR A 428 -1.69 17.96 16.41
CA TYR A 428 -1.25 18.76 15.27
C TYR A 428 -2.08 20.02 15.02
N TRP A 429 -3.28 20.12 15.58
CA TRP A 429 -4.05 21.36 15.56
C TRP A 429 -3.39 22.47 16.39
N TYR A 430 -2.76 22.09 17.51
CA TYR A 430 -2.14 23.04 18.45
C TYR A 430 -0.62 23.21 18.29
N VAL A 431 0.02 22.42 17.41
CA VAL A 431 1.46 22.41 17.13
C VAL A 431 1.72 22.89 15.70
#